data_AF-A0A3C1JEP1-F1
#
_entry.id   AF-A0A3C1JEP1-F1
#
_cell.length_a   1.000
_cell.length_b   1.000
_cell.length_c   1.000
_cell.angle_alpha   90.00
_cell.angle_beta   90.00
_cell.angle_gamma   90.00
#
_symmetry.space_group_name_H-M   'P 1'
#
loop_
_entity.id
_entity.type
_entity.pdbx_description
1 polymer ?
#
loop_
_entity_poly.entity_id
_entity_poly.type
_entity_poly.pdbx_seq_one_letter_code
_entity_poly.pdbx_strand_id
1 'polypeptide(L)'
;MTAMIKLIEAALLFAAGYLFTHRALPWLYVKAGERLGFDMKLAPHWEKRIARFKTIKRGYYSFLIVTTLFVMSLFLEFMVNNKPLFIRYNSTVAFPAAAEWLDGLLFFKAPRPMDRKADYGQIGDDQVDYRLFAAARRDPAVFDEQLTTLAGELDAIRAQLVKKPGPKATAEERQDYQDLQDIVPAIEADMKTLSDAKAVFAAGKASVLMPVYPYSPREHLLDMPGRPPHRPGASHLLGTDDSGADVFAQLVYGFRISMSFALIVSFTGYVIGIIVGGVMGYFGGWTDILIQRFIEIWSSIPFLFMMIIIAAIIQPTFLLLVSLIVLLQGWVGISYYIRGEFYREKSRDYVHAAVAMGASEWSVMMKHILPNSLVPLVTFAPFNVVGTIGSLVSLDYLGFGMPVGTPSWGALLDQGMKYLKYYPHLILTPSIAMAVTLFMVVMIGEAVREAFDPKVFSRLR
;
A
#
# COMPACT_ATOMS: atom_id res chain seq x y z
N MET A 1 5.18 20.64 28.37
CA MET A 1 5.79 21.52 27.35
C MET A 1 6.29 20.74 26.13
N THR A 2 7.03 19.64 26.32
CA THR A 2 7.56 18.76 25.25
C THR A 2 6.51 18.08 24.35
N ALA A 3 5.37 17.63 24.90
CA ALA A 3 4.32 17.02 24.09
C ALA A 3 3.64 18.02 23.14
N MET A 4 3.43 19.27 23.60
CA MET A 4 2.82 20.32 22.79
C MET A 4 3.74 20.76 21.64
N ILE A 5 5.05 20.84 21.91
CA ILE A 5 6.06 21.15 20.89
C ILE A 5 6.08 20.09 19.79
N LYS A 6 6.10 18.79 20.14
CA LYS A 6 6.05 17.70 19.15
C LYS A 6 4.75 17.68 18.33
N LEU A 7 3.63 18.05 18.94
CA LEU A 7 2.34 18.13 18.26
C LEU A 7 2.29 19.31 17.28
N ILE A 8 2.93 20.43 17.63
CA ILE A 8 3.13 21.58 16.74
C ILE A 8 4.08 21.22 15.59
N GLU A 9 5.19 20.53 15.87
CA GLU A 9 6.13 20.07 14.83
C GLU A 9 5.46 19.12 13.83
N ALA A 10 4.69 18.14 14.32
CA ALA A 10 3.92 17.24 13.47
C ALA A 10 2.87 18.01 12.65
N ALA A 11 2.11 18.92 13.28
CA ALA A 11 1.13 19.74 12.58
C ALA A 11 1.76 20.66 11.52
N LEU A 12 2.95 21.21 11.79
CA LEU A 12 3.72 22.00 10.84
C LEU A 12 4.23 21.14 9.67
N LEU A 13 4.65 19.90 9.93
CA LEU A 13 5.03 18.93 8.90
C LEU A 13 3.84 18.56 8.01
N PHE A 14 2.67 18.31 8.59
CA PHE A 14 1.43 18.07 7.84
C PHE A 14 1.00 19.30 7.03
N ALA A 15 1.07 20.49 7.62
CA ALA A 15 0.74 21.74 6.92
C ALA A 15 1.73 22.02 5.78
N ALA A 16 3.02 21.79 5.99
CA ALA A 16 4.06 21.95 4.97
C ALA A 16 3.89 20.91 3.85
N GLY A 17 3.60 19.65 4.16
CA GLY A 17 3.32 18.60 3.18
C GLY A 17 2.05 18.89 2.36
N TYR A 18 0.98 19.35 3.03
CA TYR A 18 -0.26 19.78 2.36
C TYR A 18 -0.01 21.00 1.47
N LEU A 19 0.66 22.04 1.97
CA LEU A 19 1.01 23.23 1.18
C LEU A 19 1.91 22.90 0.00
N PHE A 20 2.87 21.99 0.19
CA PHE A 20 3.74 21.55 -0.88
C PHE A 20 2.95 20.80 -1.96
N THR A 21 2.11 19.83 -1.59
CA THR A 21 1.35 19.01 -2.54
C THR A 21 0.20 19.74 -3.22
N HIS A 22 -0.54 20.61 -2.50
CA HIS A 22 -1.75 21.26 -3.01
C HIS A 22 -1.52 22.66 -3.55
N ARG A 23 -0.41 23.32 -3.18
CA ARG A 23 -0.09 24.68 -3.61
C ARG A 23 1.22 24.77 -4.38
N ALA A 24 2.31 24.24 -3.83
CA ALA A 24 3.63 24.39 -4.45
C ALA A 24 3.82 23.50 -5.68
N LEU A 25 3.38 22.25 -5.64
CA LEU A 25 3.54 21.26 -6.71
C LEU A 25 2.69 21.62 -7.94
N PRO A 26 1.40 21.99 -7.81
CA PRO A 26 0.60 22.44 -8.96
C PRO A 26 1.16 23.74 -9.55
N TRP A 27 1.61 24.67 -8.69
CA TRP A 27 2.25 25.91 -9.14
C TRP A 27 3.57 25.65 -9.88
N LEU A 28 4.43 24.76 -9.36
CA LEU A 28 5.68 24.34 -10.02
C LEU A 28 5.40 23.68 -11.37
N TYR A 29 4.40 22.80 -11.44
CA TYR A 29 3.99 22.13 -12.67
C TYR A 29 3.48 23.11 -13.72
N VAL A 30 2.57 24.01 -13.35
CA VAL A 30 2.05 25.05 -14.25
C VAL A 30 3.18 25.96 -14.72
N LYS A 31 4.03 26.43 -13.81
CA LYS A 31 5.12 27.36 -14.15
C LYS A 31 6.25 26.70 -14.95
N ALA A 32 6.51 25.41 -14.74
CA ALA A 32 7.41 24.62 -15.57
C ALA A 32 6.83 24.44 -16.99
N GLY A 33 5.53 24.15 -17.10
CA GLY A 33 4.82 24.11 -18.37
C GLY A 33 4.90 25.43 -19.13
N GLU A 34 4.61 26.55 -18.46
CA GLU A 34 4.72 27.90 -19.03
C GLU A 34 6.15 28.22 -19.50
N ARG A 35 7.18 27.86 -18.71
CA ARG A 35 8.59 28.06 -19.10
C ARG A 35 9.03 27.20 -20.28
N LEU A 36 8.42 26.04 -20.47
CA LEU A 36 8.62 25.18 -21.64
C LEU A 36 7.76 25.62 -22.84
N GLY A 37 7.01 26.72 -22.70
CA GLY A 37 6.20 27.32 -23.76
C GLY A 37 4.88 26.59 -24.01
N PHE A 38 4.35 25.88 -23.01
CA PHE A 38 3.01 25.30 -23.02
C PHE A 38 2.00 26.32 -22.45
N ASP A 39 0.88 26.54 -23.14
CA ASP A 39 -0.27 27.24 -22.57
C ASP A 39 -1.00 26.26 -21.64
N MET A 40 -0.91 26.50 -20.33
CA MET A 40 -1.48 25.64 -19.29
C MET A 40 -2.97 25.92 -19.05
N LYS A 41 -3.59 26.85 -19.80
CA LYS A 41 -5.05 26.99 -19.80
C LYS A 41 -5.66 25.74 -20.43
N LEU A 42 -6.58 25.11 -19.70
CA LEU A 42 -7.38 24.03 -20.25
C LEU A 42 -8.09 24.56 -21.50
N ALA A 43 -7.79 24.00 -22.67
CA ALA A 43 -8.44 24.46 -23.88
C ALA A 43 -9.98 24.33 -23.71
N PRO A 44 -10.79 25.25 -24.27
CA PRO A 44 -12.23 25.32 -23.96
C PRO A 44 -13.02 24.02 -24.19
N HIS A 45 -12.51 23.13 -25.05
CA HIS A 45 -13.09 21.82 -25.28
C HIS A 45 -12.85 20.84 -24.11
N TRP A 46 -11.75 20.94 -23.37
CA TRP A 46 -11.48 20.16 -22.16
C TRP A 46 -12.43 20.52 -21.02
N GLU A 47 -12.71 21.81 -20.83
CA GLU A 47 -13.69 22.26 -19.84
C GLU A 47 -15.09 21.67 -20.14
N LYS A 48 -15.50 21.67 -21.41
CA LYS A 48 -16.76 21.05 -21.86
C LYS A 48 -16.78 19.54 -21.61
N ARG A 49 -15.68 18.84 -21.86
CA ARG A 49 -15.55 17.39 -21.61
C ARG A 49 -15.64 17.08 -20.11
N ILE A 50 -14.95 17.86 -19.27
CA ILE A 50 -15.02 17.69 -17.81
C ILE A 50 -16.43 18.00 -17.29
N ALA A 51 -17.07 19.07 -17.77
CA ALA A 51 -18.45 19.39 -17.42
C ALA A 51 -19.40 18.24 -17.81
N ARG A 52 -19.24 17.67 -19.01
CA ARG A 52 -20.01 16.50 -19.45
C ARG A 52 -19.74 15.27 -18.60
N PHE A 53 -18.50 14.98 -18.24
CA PHE A 53 -18.16 13.87 -17.34
C PHE A 53 -18.94 13.96 -16.02
N LYS A 54 -19.04 15.16 -15.43
CA LYS A 54 -19.82 15.40 -14.20
C LYS A 54 -21.33 15.15 -14.37
N THR A 55 -21.87 15.25 -15.59
CA THR A 55 -23.30 14.92 -15.86
C THR A 55 -23.55 13.41 -15.90
N ILE A 56 -22.53 12.60 -16.17
CA ILE A 56 -22.62 11.14 -16.23
C ILE A 56 -22.51 10.59 -14.81
N LYS A 57 -23.63 10.61 -14.07
CA LYS A 57 -23.71 10.31 -12.63
C LYS A 57 -23.00 9.02 -12.23
N ARG A 58 -23.20 7.93 -12.98
CA ARG A 58 -22.59 6.61 -12.67
C ARG A 58 -21.06 6.67 -12.61
N GLY A 59 -20.41 7.23 -13.63
CA GLY A 59 -18.97 7.29 -13.66
C GLY A 59 -18.40 8.37 -12.77
N TYR A 60 -19.12 9.48 -12.60
CA TYR A 60 -18.71 10.55 -11.68
C TYR A 60 -18.72 10.08 -10.22
N TYR A 61 -19.77 9.39 -9.77
CA TYR A 61 -19.80 8.85 -8.41
C TYR A 61 -18.79 7.71 -8.21
N SER A 62 -18.62 6.82 -9.20
CA SER A 62 -17.56 5.82 -9.15
C SER A 62 -16.18 6.46 -9.02
N PHE A 63 -15.91 7.54 -9.76
CA PHE A 63 -14.68 8.31 -9.66
C PHE A 63 -14.49 8.89 -8.25
N LEU A 64 -15.50 9.56 -7.72
CA LEU A 64 -15.43 10.11 -6.36
C LEU A 64 -15.18 9.01 -5.33
N ILE A 65 -15.88 7.87 -5.41
CA ILE A 65 -15.72 6.78 -4.44
C ILE A 65 -14.33 6.17 -4.54
N VAL A 66 -13.89 5.76 -5.73
CA VAL A 66 -12.56 5.13 -5.92
C VAL A 66 -11.44 6.09 -5.52
N THR A 67 -11.51 7.37 -5.94
CA THR A 67 -10.51 8.36 -5.56
C THR A 67 -10.51 8.62 -4.06
N THR A 68 -11.69 8.73 -3.42
CA THR A 68 -11.76 8.94 -1.96
C THR A 68 -11.20 7.71 -1.22
N LEU A 69 -11.59 6.49 -1.61
CA LEU A 69 -11.05 5.26 -1.03
C LEU A 69 -9.54 5.18 -1.21
N PHE A 70 -9.02 5.53 -2.39
CA PHE A 70 -7.58 5.51 -2.66
C PHE A 70 -6.83 6.54 -1.80
N VAL A 71 -7.32 7.78 -1.73
CA VAL A 71 -6.72 8.82 -0.89
C VAL A 71 -6.78 8.43 0.58
N MET A 72 -7.90 7.93 1.08
CA MET A 72 -8.02 7.41 2.46
C MET A 72 -7.06 6.24 2.71
N SER A 73 -6.83 5.40 1.70
CA SER A 73 -5.91 4.27 1.82
C SER A 73 -4.45 4.71 2.09
N LEU A 74 -4.06 5.90 1.64
CA LEU A 74 -2.73 6.46 1.92
C LEU A 74 -2.52 6.80 3.40
N PHE A 75 -3.57 6.76 4.22
CA PHE A 75 -3.54 7.05 5.66
C PHE A 75 -3.98 5.85 6.51
N LEU A 76 -3.90 4.62 5.97
CA LEU A 76 -4.32 3.42 6.70
C LEU A 76 -3.55 3.19 7.98
N GLU A 77 -2.29 3.61 8.04
CA GLU A 77 -1.46 3.51 9.26
C GLU A 77 -2.14 4.19 10.47
N PHE A 78 -3.04 5.15 10.24
CA PHE A 78 -3.81 5.84 11.28
C PHE A 78 -5.22 5.24 11.53
N MET A 79 -5.75 4.46 10.59
CA MET A 79 -7.12 3.95 10.65
C MET A 79 -7.18 2.45 10.92
N VAL A 80 -6.31 1.70 10.27
CA VAL A 80 -6.23 0.24 10.23
C VAL A 80 -4.77 -0.14 10.52
N ASN A 81 -4.43 -0.26 11.80
CA ASN A 81 -3.08 -0.60 12.21
C ASN A 81 -3.06 -1.15 13.65
N ASN A 82 -2.10 -2.01 13.97
CA ASN A 82 -1.91 -2.52 15.33
C ASN A 82 -1.07 -1.56 16.20
N LYS A 83 -0.41 -0.57 15.60
CA LYS A 83 0.33 0.46 16.32
C LYS A 83 -0.59 1.63 16.74
N PRO A 84 -0.40 2.18 17.95
CA PRO A 84 -1.23 3.26 18.45
C PRO A 84 -0.93 4.59 17.72
N LEU A 85 -1.96 5.43 17.64
CA LEU A 85 -1.84 6.82 17.20
C LEU A 85 -0.98 7.62 18.17
N PHE A 86 -1.21 7.38 19.46
CA PHE A 86 -0.54 8.07 20.56
C PHE A 86 -0.31 7.07 21.69
N ILE A 87 0.89 7.07 22.25
CA ILE A 87 1.20 6.34 23.47
C ILE A 87 2.07 7.19 24.39
N ARG A 88 1.74 7.13 25.68
CA ARG A 88 2.46 7.78 26.78
C ARG A 88 2.71 6.75 27.85
N TYR A 89 3.96 6.66 28.28
CA TYR A 89 4.38 5.87 29.42
C TYR A 89 5.35 6.69 30.26
N ASN A 90 5.00 6.96 31.51
CA ASN A 90 5.70 7.90 32.38
C ASN A 90 5.86 9.30 31.73
N SER A 91 7.10 9.76 31.53
CA SER A 91 7.42 11.05 30.89
C SER A 91 7.56 10.96 29.38
N THR A 92 7.59 9.75 28.83
CA THR A 92 7.90 9.55 27.41
C THR A 92 6.61 9.44 26.59
N VAL A 93 6.61 10.15 25.47
CA VAL A 93 5.48 10.21 24.52
C VAL A 93 5.99 9.81 23.14
N ALA A 94 5.27 8.89 22.50
CA ALA A 94 5.55 8.42 21.16
C ALA A 94 4.28 8.40 20.29
N PHE A 95 4.49 8.46 18.97
CA PHE A 95 3.45 8.36 17.94
C PHE A 95 3.79 7.24 16.94
N PRO A 96 3.69 5.95 17.34
CA PRO A 96 4.16 4.83 16.53
C PRO A 96 3.53 4.74 15.14
N ALA A 97 2.22 4.93 15.02
CA ALA A 97 1.53 4.95 13.72
C ALA A 97 2.04 6.06 12.78
N ALA A 98 2.31 7.25 13.33
CA ALA A 98 2.84 8.36 12.56
C ALA A 98 4.30 8.12 12.12
N ALA A 99 5.10 7.50 12.99
CA ALA A 99 6.48 7.11 12.66
C ALA A 99 6.51 6.11 11.50
N GLU A 100 5.68 5.06 11.56
CA GLU A 100 5.56 4.06 10.48
C GLU A 100 5.09 4.67 9.16
N TRP A 101 4.12 5.59 9.20
CA TRP A 101 3.65 6.29 8.01
C TRP A 101 4.74 7.18 7.39
N LEU A 102 5.50 7.92 8.22
CA LEU A 102 6.60 8.78 7.76
C LEU A 102 7.76 7.97 7.17
N ASP A 103 8.12 6.84 7.79
CA ASP A 103 9.13 5.90 7.28
C ASP A 103 8.77 5.44 5.85
N GLY A 104 7.48 5.20 5.59
CA GLY A 104 6.98 4.84 4.27
C GLY A 104 7.01 5.96 3.23
N LEU A 105 6.98 7.23 3.64
CA LEU A 105 6.85 8.39 2.74
C LEU A 105 8.20 9.03 2.36
N LEU A 106 9.14 9.13 3.30
CA LEU A 106 10.30 10.02 3.14
C LEU A 106 11.67 9.33 3.16
N PHE A 107 11.74 8.00 3.27
CA PHE A 107 13.00 7.25 3.40
C PHE A 107 13.92 7.71 4.56
N PHE A 108 13.43 8.58 5.46
CA PHE A 108 14.12 8.96 6.69
C PHE A 108 13.80 7.94 7.77
N LYS A 109 14.81 7.50 8.53
CA LYS A 109 14.60 6.67 9.71
C LYS A 109 13.96 7.53 10.80
N ALA A 110 12.67 7.32 11.06
CA ALA A 110 11.97 8.01 12.14
C ALA A 110 12.70 7.80 13.48
N PRO A 111 12.63 8.78 14.41
CA PRO A 111 13.21 8.62 15.75
C PRO A 111 12.62 7.36 16.42
N ARG A 112 13.50 6.62 17.11
CA ARG A 112 13.27 5.28 17.69
C ARG A 112 11.79 5.04 18.05
N PRO A 113 11.07 4.14 17.34
CA PRO A 113 9.74 3.76 17.77
C PRO A 113 9.88 3.10 19.15
N MET A 114 9.02 3.48 20.10
CA MET A 114 8.90 2.75 21.37
C MET A 114 8.10 1.48 21.06
N ASP A 115 8.74 0.43 20.57
CA ASP A 115 8.09 -0.76 20.04
C ASP A 115 8.37 -2.05 20.82
N ARG A 116 9.29 -2.01 21.79
CA ARG A 116 9.69 -3.18 22.58
C ARG A 116 9.06 -3.18 23.97
N LYS A 117 8.80 -4.37 24.51
CA LYS A 117 8.18 -4.57 25.84
C LYS A 117 8.94 -3.83 26.94
N ALA A 118 10.28 -3.85 26.85
CA ALA A 118 11.18 -3.10 27.72
C ALA A 118 10.91 -1.58 27.76
N ASP A 119 10.43 -0.96 26.67
CA ASP A 119 10.14 0.48 26.63
C ASP A 119 8.93 0.86 27.52
N TYR A 120 8.15 -0.14 27.95
CA TYR A 120 6.90 0.01 28.72
C TYR A 120 6.93 -0.75 30.06
N GLY A 121 8.10 -1.20 30.50
CA GLY A 121 8.24 -1.97 31.74
C GLY A 121 7.50 -3.31 31.70
N GLN A 122 7.43 -3.95 30.53
CA GLN A 122 6.90 -5.32 30.37
C GLN A 122 8.07 -6.30 30.20
N ILE A 123 7.88 -7.54 30.67
CA ILE A 123 8.90 -8.60 30.63
C ILE A 123 9.13 -9.07 29.18
N GLY A 124 10.40 -9.24 28.80
CA GLY A 124 10.83 -9.77 27.50
C GLY A 124 11.28 -8.69 26.50
N ASP A 125 11.90 -9.15 25.40
CA ASP A 125 12.44 -8.30 24.33
C ASP A 125 11.54 -8.21 23.08
N ASP A 126 10.38 -8.88 23.11
CA ASP A 126 9.46 -8.91 21.96
C ASP A 126 8.77 -7.57 21.71
N GLN A 127 8.07 -7.49 20.58
CA GLN A 127 7.17 -6.38 20.30
C GLN A 127 6.02 -6.30 21.32
N VAL A 128 5.65 -5.08 21.67
CA VAL A 128 4.54 -4.81 22.59
C VAL A 128 3.21 -5.08 21.89
N ASP A 129 2.35 -5.90 22.51
CA ASP A 129 0.93 -5.88 22.13
C ASP A 129 0.27 -4.64 22.73
N TYR A 130 0.10 -3.62 21.90
CA TYR A 130 -0.52 -2.36 22.29
C TYR A 130 -1.99 -2.48 22.68
N ARG A 131 -2.69 -3.55 22.26
CA ARG A 131 -4.07 -3.82 22.69
C ARG A 131 -4.09 -4.34 24.11
N LEU A 132 -3.14 -5.21 24.49
CA LEU A 132 -2.96 -5.60 25.89
C LEU A 132 -2.59 -4.38 26.74
N PHE A 133 -1.72 -3.50 26.24
CA PHE A 133 -1.42 -2.21 26.90
C PHE A 133 -2.69 -1.35 27.08
N ALA A 134 -3.55 -1.28 26.05
CA ALA A 134 -4.82 -0.55 26.12
C ALA A 134 -5.82 -1.18 27.08
N ALA A 135 -5.85 -2.51 27.18
CA ALA A 135 -6.66 -3.25 28.15
C ALA A 135 -6.18 -3.01 29.58
N ALA A 136 -4.86 -3.09 29.82
CA ALA A 136 -4.23 -2.82 31.12
C ALA A 136 -4.46 -1.38 31.62
N ARG A 137 -4.63 -0.42 30.70
CA ARG A 137 -5.05 0.95 31.05
C ARG A 137 -6.48 1.02 31.57
N ARG A 138 -7.40 0.19 31.03
CA ARG A 138 -8.80 0.14 31.46
C ARG A 138 -8.94 -0.60 32.79
N ASP A 139 -8.19 -1.70 32.93
CA ASP A 139 -8.17 -2.51 34.13
C ASP A 139 -6.73 -2.90 34.52
N PRO A 140 -6.12 -2.19 35.49
CA PRO A 140 -4.79 -2.53 35.99
C PRO A 140 -4.72 -3.89 36.72
N ALA A 141 -5.85 -4.54 37.01
CA ALA A 141 -5.88 -5.85 37.65
C ALA A 141 -5.37 -6.98 36.74
N VAL A 142 -5.21 -6.74 35.42
CA VAL A 142 -4.59 -7.70 34.49
C VAL A 142 -3.18 -8.11 34.93
N PHE A 143 -2.45 -7.21 35.62
CA PHE A 143 -1.14 -7.53 36.18
C PHE A 143 -1.21 -8.44 37.41
N ASP A 144 -2.34 -8.50 38.12
CA ASP A 144 -2.46 -9.30 39.34
C ASP A 144 -2.44 -10.80 39.06
N GLU A 145 -3.04 -11.23 37.96
CA GLU A 145 -2.97 -12.63 37.52
C GLU A 145 -1.54 -13.03 37.19
N GLN A 146 -0.81 -12.19 36.45
CA GLN A 146 0.60 -12.42 36.12
C GLN A 146 1.50 -12.46 37.36
N LEU A 147 1.30 -11.52 38.29
CA LEU A 147 2.03 -11.48 39.56
C LEU A 147 1.74 -12.69 40.43
N THR A 148 0.49 -13.18 40.46
CA THR A 148 0.11 -14.37 41.23
C THR A 148 0.74 -15.64 40.65
N THR A 149 0.76 -15.77 39.32
CA THR A 149 1.42 -16.89 38.63
C THR A 149 2.93 -16.90 38.92
N LEU A 150 3.62 -15.77 38.75
CA LEU A 150 5.05 -15.67 39.04
C LEU A 150 5.37 -15.89 40.53
N ALA A 151 4.52 -15.42 41.44
CA ALA A 151 4.67 -15.71 42.86
C ALA A 151 4.56 -17.21 43.15
N GLY A 152 3.60 -17.90 42.53
CA GLY A 152 3.45 -19.36 42.63
C GLY A 152 4.65 -20.13 42.06
N GLU A 153 5.17 -19.70 40.90
CA GLU A 153 6.39 -20.26 40.30
C GLU A 153 7.62 -20.06 41.21
N LEU A 154 7.77 -18.85 41.75
CA LEU A 154 8.85 -18.52 42.69
C LEU A 154 8.79 -19.38 43.96
N ASP A 155 7.61 -19.56 44.54
CA ASP A 155 7.41 -20.39 45.73
C ASP A 155 7.72 -21.86 45.44
N ALA A 156 7.33 -22.37 44.26
CA ALA A 156 7.64 -23.73 43.83
C ALA A 156 9.16 -23.94 43.66
N ILE A 157 9.87 -22.99 43.04
CA ILE A 157 11.32 -23.04 42.86
C ILE A 157 12.02 -22.95 44.22
N ARG A 158 11.60 -22.04 45.10
CA ARG A 158 12.15 -21.91 46.46
C ARG A 158 11.95 -23.20 47.27
N ALA A 159 10.81 -23.87 47.14
CA ALA A 159 10.56 -25.16 47.80
C ALA A 159 11.51 -26.26 47.29
N GLN A 160 11.90 -26.24 46.01
CA GLN A 160 12.91 -27.15 45.47
C GLN A 160 14.32 -26.82 45.99
N LEU A 161 14.67 -25.52 46.10
CA LEU A 161 15.97 -25.07 46.59
C LEU A 161 16.24 -25.37 48.09
N VAL A 162 15.20 -25.68 48.87
CA VAL A 162 15.35 -26.18 50.25
C VAL A 162 16.04 -27.55 50.27
N LYS A 163 15.88 -28.37 49.22
CA LYS A 163 16.50 -29.70 49.10
C LYS A 163 17.94 -29.57 48.56
N LYS A 164 18.85 -29.11 49.41
CA LYS A 164 20.26 -28.95 49.03
C LYS A 164 20.89 -30.30 48.63
N PRO A 165 21.61 -30.39 47.50
CA PRO A 165 22.26 -31.63 47.08
C PRO A 165 23.26 -32.11 48.14
N GLY A 166 23.14 -33.38 48.52
CA GLY A 166 24.02 -34.01 49.50
C GLY A 166 25.41 -34.34 48.91
N PRO A 167 26.35 -34.87 49.72
CA PRO A 167 27.71 -35.18 49.28
C PRO A 167 27.80 -36.18 48.11
N LYS A 168 26.77 -37.02 47.94
CA LYS A 168 26.66 -38.06 46.90
C LYS A 168 25.83 -37.65 45.69
N ALA A 169 25.37 -36.39 45.61
CA ALA A 169 24.56 -35.90 44.49
C ALA A 169 25.35 -35.95 43.18
N THR A 170 24.65 -36.27 42.08
CA THR A 170 25.22 -36.34 40.73
C THR A 170 25.63 -34.95 40.23
N ALA A 171 26.45 -34.89 39.18
CA ALA A 171 26.84 -33.61 38.56
C ALA A 171 25.62 -32.86 38.00
N GLU A 172 24.66 -33.59 37.42
CA GLU A 172 23.39 -33.05 36.92
C GLU A 172 22.54 -32.45 38.04
N GLU A 173 22.37 -33.14 39.18
CA GLU A 173 21.61 -32.61 40.32
C GLU A 173 22.21 -31.33 40.92
N ARG A 174 23.55 -31.18 40.85
CA ARG A 174 24.23 -29.95 41.28
C ARG A 174 24.06 -28.82 40.27
N GLN A 175 24.04 -29.14 38.98
CA GLN A 175 23.82 -28.18 37.92
C GLN A 175 22.37 -27.69 37.94
N ASP A 176 21.38 -28.58 38.04
CA ASP A 176 19.97 -28.21 38.19
C ASP A 176 19.74 -27.30 39.41
N TYR A 177 20.42 -27.58 40.53
CA TYR A 177 20.36 -26.74 41.72
C TYR A 177 20.95 -25.34 41.48
N GLN A 178 22.04 -25.23 40.71
CA GLN A 178 22.64 -23.95 40.33
C GLN A 178 21.74 -23.18 39.36
N ASP A 179 21.18 -23.86 38.35
CA ASP A 179 20.26 -23.26 37.38
C ASP A 179 19.01 -22.70 38.10
N LEU A 180 18.45 -23.43 39.08
CA LEU A 180 17.35 -22.94 39.91
C LEU A 180 17.75 -21.74 40.77
N GLN A 181 18.99 -21.67 41.26
CA GLN A 181 19.49 -20.51 42.01
C GLN A 181 19.62 -19.27 41.11
N ASP A 182 20.02 -19.45 39.86
CA ASP A 182 20.20 -18.36 38.89
C ASP A 182 18.86 -17.82 38.38
N ILE A 183 17.80 -18.64 38.36
CA ILE A 183 16.45 -18.24 37.93
C ILE A 183 15.74 -17.37 38.97
N VAL A 184 15.93 -17.61 40.28
CA VAL A 184 15.26 -16.86 41.37
C VAL A 184 15.41 -15.33 41.24
N PRO A 185 16.63 -14.76 41.09
CA PRO A 185 16.79 -13.31 40.96
C PRO A 185 16.16 -12.76 39.67
N ALA A 186 16.08 -13.57 38.60
CA ALA A 186 15.41 -13.17 37.36
C ALA A 186 13.88 -13.04 37.57
N ILE A 187 13.25 -14.03 38.20
CA ILE A 187 11.81 -13.99 38.53
C ILE A 187 11.49 -12.84 39.49
N GLU A 188 12.35 -12.58 40.49
CA GLU A 188 12.18 -11.44 41.41
C GLU A 188 12.28 -10.10 40.67
N ALA A 189 13.20 -9.96 39.71
CA ALA A 189 13.32 -8.77 38.88
C ALA A 189 12.10 -8.58 37.96
N ASP A 190 11.57 -9.66 37.41
CA ASP A 190 10.36 -9.67 36.59
C ASP A 190 9.12 -9.27 37.39
N MET A 191 8.93 -9.83 38.59
CA MET A 191 7.86 -9.45 39.52
C MET A 191 7.95 -7.97 39.90
N LYS A 192 9.17 -7.47 40.18
CA LYS A 192 9.39 -6.04 40.46
C LYS A 192 9.02 -5.17 39.26
N THR A 193 9.42 -5.58 38.05
CA THR A 193 9.12 -4.88 36.81
C THR A 193 7.61 -4.78 36.57
N LEU A 194 6.87 -5.88 36.76
CA LEU A 194 5.41 -5.89 36.67
C LEU A 194 4.73 -5.04 37.74
N SER A 195 5.24 -5.07 38.98
CA SER A 195 4.73 -4.23 40.07
C SER A 195 4.92 -2.74 39.78
N ASP A 196 6.11 -2.36 39.33
CA ASP A 196 6.45 -1.00 38.91
C ASP A 196 5.55 -0.56 37.74
N ALA A 197 5.32 -1.43 36.75
CA ALA A 197 4.39 -1.18 35.64
C ALA A 197 2.96 -0.98 36.15
N LYS A 198 2.44 -1.88 36.99
CA LYS A 198 1.10 -1.76 37.58
C LYS A 198 0.92 -0.41 38.28
N ALA A 199 1.92 0.04 39.04
CA ALA A 199 1.90 1.34 39.71
C ALA A 199 1.81 2.51 38.70
N VAL A 200 2.51 2.43 37.55
CA VAL A 200 2.43 3.44 36.47
C VAL A 200 1.03 3.51 35.86
N PHE A 201 0.40 2.36 35.60
CA PHE A 201 -0.98 2.29 35.09
C PHE A 201 -1.98 2.81 36.13
N ALA A 202 -1.87 2.39 37.39
CA ALA A 202 -2.74 2.85 38.49
C ALA A 202 -2.60 4.36 38.74
N ALA A 203 -1.40 4.93 38.58
CA ALA A 203 -1.16 6.36 38.71
C ALA A 203 -1.65 7.20 37.51
N GLY A 204 -2.26 6.59 36.48
CA GLY A 204 -2.72 7.28 35.28
C GLY A 204 -1.60 7.84 34.39
N LYS A 205 -0.36 7.41 34.62
CA LYS A 205 0.83 7.83 33.85
C LYS A 205 0.99 7.07 32.54
N ALA A 206 0.20 6.02 32.31
CA ALA A 206 0.07 5.33 31.04
C ALA A 206 -1.17 5.83 30.26
N SER A 207 -1.01 6.13 28.97
CA SER A 207 -2.14 6.49 28.11
C SER A 207 -1.89 6.04 26.68
N VAL A 208 -2.91 5.51 26.03
CA VAL A 208 -2.84 5.00 24.65
C VAL A 208 -4.12 5.37 23.90
N LEU A 209 -3.96 5.69 22.62
CA LEU A 209 -5.04 5.90 21.67
C LEU A 209 -4.80 4.96 20.47
N MET A 210 -5.66 3.97 20.31
CA MET A 210 -5.58 3.01 19.20
C MET A 210 -6.30 3.56 17.95
N PRO A 211 -5.92 3.10 16.75
CA PRO A 211 -6.69 3.29 15.53
C PRO A 211 -8.11 2.73 15.62
N VAL A 212 -8.96 3.11 14.66
CA VAL A 212 -10.35 2.65 14.57
C VAL A 212 -10.42 1.12 14.44
N TYR A 213 -9.53 0.54 13.63
CA TYR A 213 -9.36 -0.90 13.50
C TYR A 213 -7.94 -1.30 13.97
N PRO A 214 -7.80 -1.85 15.20
CA PRO A 214 -6.51 -2.07 15.84
C PRO A 214 -5.81 -3.35 15.37
N TYR A 215 -5.80 -3.62 14.06
CA TYR A 215 -5.21 -4.81 13.47
C TYR A 215 -4.35 -4.43 12.27
N SER A 216 -3.18 -5.04 12.17
CA SER A 216 -2.24 -4.86 11.06
C SER A 216 -2.27 -6.08 10.16
N PRO A 217 -2.09 -5.93 8.83
CA PRO A 217 -2.02 -7.08 7.94
C PRO A 217 -0.70 -7.86 8.05
N ARG A 218 0.28 -7.36 8.83
CA ARG A 218 1.57 -8.03 9.07
C ARG A 218 1.62 -8.80 10.39
N GLU A 219 0.54 -8.74 11.16
CA GLU A 219 0.42 -9.41 12.44
C GLU A 219 -0.21 -10.79 12.26
N HIS A 220 0.29 -11.79 13.00
CA HIS A 220 -0.20 -13.16 12.96
C HIS A 220 -0.76 -13.53 14.34
N LEU A 221 -2.06 -13.72 14.42
CA LEU A 221 -2.79 -13.91 15.68
C LEU A 221 -2.90 -15.39 16.00
N LEU A 222 -1.83 -15.95 16.55
CA LEU A 222 -1.73 -17.37 16.89
C LEU A 222 -2.26 -17.71 18.29
N ASP A 223 -2.45 -16.70 19.15
CA ASP A 223 -2.93 -16.87 20.53
C ASP A 223 -4.45 -17.05 20.61
N MET A 224 -5.16 -17.02 19.48
CA MET A 224 -6.60 -17.22 19.43
C MET A 224 -6.98 -18.68 19.64
N PRO A 225 -8.11 -18.96 20.32
CA PRO A 225 -8.57 -20.33 20.52
C PRO A 225 -8.93 -20.98 19.19
N GLY A 226 -8.23 -22.05 18.85
CA GLY A 226 -8.40 -22.78 17.60
C GLY A 226 -7.13 -22.79 16.78
N ARG A 227 -7.21 -23.27 15.53
CA ARG A 227 -6.15 -23.14 14.55
C ARG A 227 -6.66 -22.25 13.42
N PRO A 228 -5.89 -21.26 12.94
CA PRO A 228 -6.26 -20.49 11.76
C PRO A 228 -6.47 -21.41 10.55
N PRO A 229 -7.34 -21.05 9.58
CA PRO A 229 -8.11 -19.80 9.51
C PRO A 229 -9.28 -19.69 10.49
N HIS A 230 -9.59 -18.47 10.94
CA HIS A 230 -10.75 -18.19 11.78
C HIS A 230 -11.90 -17.57 10.98
N ARG A 231 -13.14 -17.84 11.39
CA ARG A 231 -14.35 -17.28 10.78
C ARG A 231 -14.52 -15.78 11.11
N PRO A 232 -15.30 -15.03 10.31
CA PRO A 232 -15.67 -13.65 10.63
C PRO A 232 -16.29 -13.51 12.03
N GLY A 233 -15.89 -12.47 12.75
CA GLY A 233 -16.35 -12.18 14.11
C GLY A 233 -16.19 -10.70 14.47
N ALA A 234 -16.55 -10.33 15.71
CA ALA A 234 -16.51 -8.94 16.16
C ALA A 234 -15.07 -8.38 16.23
N SER A 235 -14.10 -9.21 16.60
CA SER A 235 -12.67 -8.84 16.60
C SER A 235 -12.08 -8.82 15.19
N HIS A 236 -12.50 -9.75 14.32
CA HIS A 236 -12.00 -9.90 12.95
C HIS A 236 -13.14 -9.85 11.96
N LEU A 237 -13.41 -8.67 11.40
CA LEU A 237 -14.63 -8.42 10.60
C LEU A 237 -14.79 -9.40 9.44
N LEU A 238 -13.68 -9.79 8.81
CA LEU A 238 -13.65 -10.76 7.71
C LEU A 238 -12.93 -12.06 8.08
N GLY A 239 -12.65 -12.29 9.36
CA GLY A 239 -11.90 -13.45 9.84
C GLY A 239 -10.39 -13.31 9.65
N THR A 240 -9.67 -14.42 9.83
CA THR A 240 -8.22 -14.49 9.60
C THR A 240 -7.90 -15.47 8.48
N ASP A 241 -6.75 -15.31 7.85
CA ASP A 241 -6.21 -16.29 6.90
C ASP A 241 -5.59 -17.50 7.61
N ASP A 242 -4.95 -18.39 6.84
CA ASP A 242 -4.30 -19.62 7.31
C ASP A 242 -3.07 -19.40 8.20
N SER A 243 -2.46 -18.22 8.10
CA SER A 243 -1.35 -17.79 8.94
C SER A 243 -1.81 -17.06 10.21
N GLY A 244 -3.11 -16.76 10.34
CA GLY A 244 -3.68 -16.01 11.45
C GLY A 244 -3.66 -14.50 11.25
N ALA A 245 -3.37 -14.00 10.05
CA ALA A 245 -3.40 -12.59 9.72
C ALA A 245 -4.82 -12.10 9.40
N ASP A 246 -5.13 -10.85 9.76
CA ASP A 246 -6.47 -10.29 9.61
C ASP A 246 -6.82 -10.02 8.13
N VAL A 247 -7.89 -10.65 7.63
CA VAL A 247 -8.29 -10.58 6.22
C VAL A 247 -8.80 -9.19 5.84
N PHE A 248 -9.45 -8.47 6.75
CA PHE A 248 -9.94 -7.12 6.46
C PHE A 248 -8.79 -6.13 6.30
N ALA A 249 -7.81 -6.17 7.21
CA ALA A 249 -6.60 -5.39 7.10
C ALA A 249 -5.86 -5.72 5.79
N GLN A 250 -5.72 -7.01 5.46
CA GLN A 250 -5.11 -7.42 4.20
C GLN A 250 -5.86 -6.89 2.97
N LEU A 251 -7.19 -6.90 3.01
CA LEU A 251 -8.04 -6.43 1.90
C LEU A 251 -7.84 -4.95 1.60
N VAL A 252 -7.83 -4.11 2.65
CA VAL A 252 -7.75 -2.65 2.50
C VAL A 252 -6.32 -2.19 2.15
N TYR A 253 -5.29 -2.82 2.72
CA TYR A 253 -3.91 -2.57 2.29
C TYR A 253 -3.64 -3.13 0.88
N GLY A 254 -4.23 -4.27 0.53
CA GLY A 254 -4.19 -4.84 -0.82
C GLY A 254 -4.78 -3.88 -1.85
N PHE A 255 -5.92 -3.25 -1.55
CA PHE A 255 -6.50 -2.19 -2.40
C PHE A 255 -5.50 -1.06 -2.68
N ARG A 256 -4.84 -0.55 -1.65
CA ARG A 256 -3.81 0.50 -1.78
C ARG A 256 -2.68 0.07 -2.71
N ILE A 257 -2.17 -1.15 -2.51
CA ILE A 257 -1.05 -1.69 -3.28
C ILE A 257 -1.45 -1.90 -4.74
N SER A 258 -2.56 -2.59 -5.00
CA SER A 258 -3.04 -2.85 -6.37
C SER A 258 -3.34 -1.57 -7.12
N MET A 259 -3.94 -0.58 -6.45
CA MET A 259 -4.30 0.68 -7.06
C MET A 259 -3.05 1.55 -7.33
N SER A 260 -2.11 1.63 -6.38
CA SER A 260 -0.84 2.33 -6.59
C SER A 260 -0.03 1.69 -7.73
N PHE A 261 0.04 0.36 -7.73
CA PHE A 261 0.74 -0.41 -8.75
C PHE A 261 0.19 -0.11 -10.15
N ALA A 262 -1.14 -0.20 -10.31
CA ALA A 262 -1.77 0.03 -11.60
C ALA A 262 -1.58 1.47 -12.09
N LEU A 263 -1.68 2.48 -11.22
CA LEU A 263 -1.43 3.87 -11.63
C LEU A 263 0.00 4.11 -12.06
N ILE A 264 0.99 3.59 -11.32
CA ILE A 264 2.40 3.78 -11.64
C ILE A 264 2.75 3.08 -12.96
N VAL A 265 2.30 1.84 -13.15
CA VAL A 265 2.53 1.07 -14.37
C VAL A 265 1.85 1.72 -15.56
N SER A 266 0.57 2.09 -15.45
CA SER A 266 -0.16 2.78 -16.51
C SER A 266 0.50 4.11 -16.85
N PHE A 267 0.82 4.94 -15.87
CA PHE A 267 1.45 6.24 -16.11
C PHE A 267 2.81 6.11 -16.81
N THR A 268 3.69 5.28 -16.27
CA THR A 268 5.04 5.10 -16.82
C THR A 268 5.00 4.45 -18.20
N GLY A 269 4.15 3.43 -18.38
CA GLY A 269 3.92 2.78 -19.66
C GLY A 269 3.36 3.74 -20.71
N TYR A 270 2.46 4.65 -20.31
CA TYR A 270 1.89 5.65 -21.22
C TYR A 270 2.94 6.67 -21.63
N VAL A 271 3.78 7.16 -20.70
CA VAL A 271 4.87 8.08 -21.04
C VAL A 271 5.81 7.45 -22.07
N ILE A 272 6.26 6.22 -21.84
CA ILE A 272 7.15 5.51 -22.78
C ILE A 272 6.43 5.26 -24.10
N GLY A 273 5.19 4.76 -24.06
CA GLY A 273 4.40 4.46 -25.26
C GLY A 273 4.10 5.70 -26.10
N ILE A 274 3.81 6.84 -25.48
CA ILE A 274 3.60 8.12 -26.17
C ILE A 274 4.88 8.59 -26.86
N ILE A 275 6.03 8.48 -26.19
CA ILE A 275 7.32 8.87 -26.78
C ILE A 275 7.64 7.97 -27.97
N VAL A 276 7.61 6.65 -27.78
CA VAL A 276 7.96 5.68 -28.82
C VAL A 276 6.98 5.75 -29.99
N GLY A 277 5.67 5.69 -29.71
CA GLY A 277 4.63 5.78 -30.72
C GLY A 277 4.64 7.12 -31.45
N GLY A 278 4.91 8.23 -30.74
CA GLY A 278 4.96 9.56 -31.34
C GLY A 278 6.12 9.69 -32.32
N VAL A 279 7.29 9.16 -31.97
CA VAL A 279 8.45 9.07 -32.86
C VAL A 279 8.14 8.20 -34.09
N MET A 280 7.54 7.02 -33.89
CA MET A 280 7.14 6.12 -34.99
C MET A 280 6.15 6.81 -35.94
N GLY A 281 5.07 7.37 -35.41
CA GLY A 281 4.00 7.96 -36.20
C GLY A 281 4.38 9.27 -36.89
N TYR A 282 5.24 10.09 -36.25
CA TYR A 282 5.66 11.37 -36.82
C TYR A 282 6.71 11.22 -37.92
N PHE A 283 7.80 10.49 -37.66
CA PHE A 283 8.88 10.38 -38.64
C PHE A 283 8.55 9.38 -39.76
N GLY A 284 7.83 8.30 -39.45
CA GLY A 284 7.43 7.29 -40.44
C GLY A 284 8.61 6.57 -41.12
N GLY A 285 8.36 5.87 -42.22
CA GLY A 285 9.41 5.25 -43.03
C GLY A 285 10.30 4.27 -42.26
N TRP A 286 11.62 4.42 -42.36
CA TRP A 286 12.58 3.50 -41.73
C TRP A 286 12.55 3.54 -40.20
N THR A 287 12.34 4.71 -39.57
CA THR A 287 12.28 4.80 -38.10
C THR A 287 11.10 4.00 -37.56
N ASP A 288 9.97 4.09 -38.26
CA ASP A 288 8.77 3.32 -37.92
C ASP A 288 8.97 1.82 -38.09
N ILE A 289 9.49 1.40 -39.25
CA ILE A 289 9.74 -0.03 -39.55
C ILE A 289 10.73 -0.64 -38.54
N LEU A 290 11.85 0.02 -38.25
CA LEU A 290 12.86 -0.51 -37.32
C LEU A 290 12.31 -0.68 -35.91
N ILE A 291 11.62 0.33 -35.38
CA ILE A 291 11.02 0.26 -34.05
C ILE A 291 9.90 -0.80 -34.03
N GLN A 292 9.09 -0.89 -35.09
CA GLN A 292 8.06 -1.92 -35.18
C GLN A 292 8.67 -3.34 -35.12
N ARG A 293 9.75 -3.60 -35.85
CA ARG A 293 10.43 -4.91 -35.81
C ARG A 293 11.00 -5.22 -34.43
N PHE A 294 11.56 -4.21 -33.76
CA PHE A 294 11.99 -4.36 -32.37
C PHE A 294 10.81 -4.73 -31.45
N ILE A 295 9.68 -4.04 -31.54
CA ILE A 295 8.50 -4.34 -30.72
C ILE A 295 7.96 -5.74 -31.01
N GLU A 296 7.92 -6.17 -32.27
CA GLU A 296 7.46 -7.52 -32.65
C GLU A 296 8.35 -8.62 -32.03
N ILE A 297 9.68 -8.46 -32.09
CA ILE A 297 10.62 -9.39 -31.46
C ILE A 297 10.47 -9.35 -29.93
N TRP A 298 10.38 -8.15 -29.35
CA TRP A 298 10.26 -7.94 -27.92
C TRP A 298 8.97 -8.54 -27.35
N SER A 299 7.84 -8.33 -28.03
CA SER A 299 6.53 -8.84 -27.63
C SER A 299 6.35 -10.34 -27.91
N SER A 300 7.28 -10.97 -28.64
CA SER A 300 7.32 -12.42 -28.80
C SER A 300 7.84 -13.14 -27.55
N ILE A 301 8.42 -12.40 -26.59
CA ILE A 301 8.88 -12.94 -25.30
C ILE A 301 7.65 -13.36 -24.46
N PRO A 302 7.53 -14.63 -24.06
CA PRO A 302 6.40 -15.08 -23.26
C PRO A 302 6.43 -14.48 -21.83
N PHE A 303 5.45 -13.63 -21.53
CA PHE A 303 5.38 -12.86 -20.27
C PHE A 303 5.47 -13.74 -19.01
N LEU A 304 4.64 -14.78 -18.91
CA LEU A 304 4.60 -15.65 -17.73
C LEU A 304 5.92 -16.40 -17.53
N PHE A 305 6.54 -16.89 -18.62
CA PHE A 305 7.83 -17.57 -18.51
C PHE A 305 8.93 -16.64 -18.02
N MET A 306 8.95 -15.39 -18.51
CA MET A 306 9.89 -14.38 -17.98
C MET A 306 9.68 -14.16 -16.48
N MET A 307 8.42 -14.06 -16.02
CA MET A 307 8.11 -13.90 -14.60
C MET A 307 8.57 -15.11 -13.77
N ILE A 308 8.36 -16.33 -14.25
CA ILE A 308 8.82 -17.57 -13.60
C ILE A 308 10.35 -17.57 -13.47
N ILE A 309 11.07 -17.25 -14.55
CA ILE A 309 12.54 -17.22 -14.55
C ILE A 309 13.06 -16.19 -13.55
N ILE A 310 12.50 -14.98 -13.54
CA ILE A 310 12.95 -13.93 -12.61
C ILE A 310 12.63 -14.32 -11.16
N ALA A 311 11.41 -14.79 -10.87
CA ALA A 311 11.01 -15.20 -9.53
C ALA A 311 11.84 -16.37 -8.98
N ALA A 312 12.38 -17.23 -9.86
CA ALA A 312 13.28 -18.33 -9.47
C ALA A 312 14.69 -17.86 -9.06
N ILE A 313 15.12 -16.67 -9.50
CA ILE A 313 16.47 -16.13 -9.24
C ILE A 313 16.42 -15.07 -8.13
N ILE A 314 15.38 -14.23 -8.12
CA ILE A 314 15.26 -13.06 -7.25
C ILE A 314 13.82 -13.00 -6.70
N GLN A 315 13.68 -12.77 -5.39
CA GLN A 315 12.36 -12.53 -4.80
C GLN A 315 11.73 -11.27 -5.41
N PRO A 316 10.53 -11.35 -6.02
CA PRO A 316 9.95 -10.19 -6.65
C PRO A 316 9.65 -9.09 -5.64
N THR A 317 10.00 -7.85 -5.98
CA THR A 317 9.67 -6.65 -5.18
C THR A 317 8.67 -5.78 -5.93
N PHE A 318 7.99 -4.88 -5.21
CA PHE A 318 7.04 -3.94 -5.82
C PHE A 318 7.65 -3.22 -7.04
N LEU A 319 8.84 -2.64 -6.88
CA LEU A 319 9.52 -1.91 -7.95
C LEU A 319 9.99 -2.80 -9.09
N LEU A 320 10.44 -4.03 -8.79
CA LEU A 320 10.80 -4.99 -9.82
C LEU A 320 9.60 -5.36 -10.68
N LEU A 321 8.45 -5.67 -10.06
CA LEU A 321 7.21 -6.00 -10.77
C LEU A 321 6.73 -4.83 -11.62
N VAL A 322 6.74 -3.60 -11.08
CA VAL A 322 6.42 -2.39 -11.85
C VAL A 322 7.34 -2.29 -13.07
N SER A 323 8.65 -2.42 -12.86
CA SER A 323 9.65 -2.28 -13.93
C SER A 323 9.46 -3.33 -15.01
N LEU A 324 9.27 -4.60 -14.63
CA LEU A 324 9.09 -5.69 -15.58
C LEU A 324 7.79 -5.53 -16.37
N ILE A 325 6.66 -5.23 -15.73
CA ILE A 325 5.39 -5.05 -16.44
C ILE A 325 5.46 -3.84 -17.37
N VAL A 326 6.04 -2.72 -16.92
CA VAL A 326 6.24 -1.55 -17.77
C VAL A 326 7.08 -1.92 -18.98
N LEU A 327 8.28 -2.48 -18.79
CA LEU A 327 9.24 -2.74 -19.87
C LEU A 327 8.80 -3.82 -20.85
N LEU A 328 8.16 -4.90 -20.37
CA LEU A 328 7.77 -6.02 -21.21
C LEU A 328 6.47 -5.76 -21.98
N GLN A 329 5.50 -5.08 -21.36
CA GLN A 329 4.14 -4.99 -21.89
C GLN A 329 3.52 -3.60 -21.84
N GLY A 330 3.80 -2.81 -20.79
CA GLY A 330 3.04 -1.61 -20.45
C GLY A 330 3.03 -0.50 -21.51
N TRP A 331 4.10 -0.36 -22.30
CA TRP A 331 4.24 0.67 -23.34
C TRP A 331 3.84 0.21 -24.74
N VAL A 332 3.86 -1.10 -25.00
CA VAL A 332 3.73 -1.68 -26.35
C VAL A 332 2.39 -1.31 -26.98
N GLY A 333 1.28 -1.63 -26.32
CA GLY A 333 -0.06 -1.31 -26.83
C GLY A 333 -0.26 0.18 -27.08
N ILE A 334 0.20 1.03 -26.16
CA ILE A 334 0.05 2.48 -26.24
C ILE A 334 0.87 3.09 -27.37
N SER A 335 2.05 2.52 -27.65
CA SER A 335 2.88 2.95 -28.78
C SER A 335 2.16 2.77 -30.12
N TYR A 336 1.43 1.67 -30.32
CA TYR A 336 0.64 1.45 -31.53
C TYR A 336 -0.51 2.43 -31.69
N TYR A 337 -1.25 2.72 -30.61
CA TYR A 337 -2.33 3.71 -30.64
C TYR A 337 -1.79 5.10 -30.98
N ILE A 338 -0.72 5.54 -30.29
CA ILE A 338 -0.14 6.85 -30.54
C ILE A 338 0.48 6.94 -31.93
N ARG A 339 1.14 5.89 -32.42
CA ARG A 339 1.65 5.82 -33.80
C ARG A 339 0.54 6.10 -34.81
N GLY A 340 -0.60 5.43 -34.68
CA GLY A 340 -1.74 5.63 -35.58
C GLY A 340 -2.31 7.05 -35.49
N GLU A 341 -2.45 7.58 -34.27
CA GLU A 341 -2.95 8.93 -34.05
C GLU A 341 -2.01 10.01 -34.57
N PHE A 342 -0.69 9.87 -34.37
CA PHE A 342 0.30 10.79 -34.91
C PHE A 342 0.33 10.74 -36.43
N TYR A 343 0.23 9.55 -37.04
CA TYR A 343 0.15 9.41 -38.49
C TYR A 343 -1.08 10.12 -39.06
N ARG A 344 -2.23 9.99 -38.38
CA ARG A 344 -3.49 10.64 -38.77
C ARG A 344 -3.49 12.15 -38.57
N GLU A 345 -2.96 12.63 -37.45
CA GLU A 345 -2.94 14.06 -37.14
C GLU A 345 -1.86 14.81 -37.94
N LYS A 346 -0.74 14.16 -38.28
CA LYS A 346 0.30 14.73 -39.14
C LYS A 346 -0.21 15.17 -40.51
N SER A 347 -1.24 14.51 -41.06
CA SER A 347 -1.82 14.83 -42.38
C SER A 347 -2.90 15.92 -42.35
N ARG A 348 -3.12 16.59 -41.22
CA ARG A 348 -4.13 17.65 -41.08
C ARG A 348 -3.59 19.01 -41.53
N ASP A 349 -4.46 19.82 -42.13
CA ASP A 349 -4.12 21.15 -42.66
C ASP A 349 -3.48 22.08 -41.63
N TYR A 350 -3.91 22.02 -40.37
CA TYR A 350 -3.34 22.86 -39.31
C TYR A 350 -1.87 22.50 -39.00
N VAL A 351 -1.47 21.24 -39.20
CA VAL A 351 -0.08 20.79 -39.05
C VAL A 351 0.75 21.31 -40.22
N HIS A 352 0.25 21.18 -41.46
CA HIS A 352 0.91 21.71 -42.64
C HIS A 352 1.07 23.23 -42.57
N ALA A 353 0.06 23.95 -42.07
CA ALA A 353 0.14 25.39 -41.84
C ALA A 353 1.20 25.75 -40.79
N ALA A 354 1.29 25.01 -39.68
CA ALA A 354 2.31 25.22 -38.66
C ALA A 354 3.74 25.02 -39.21
N VAL A 355 3.95 23.96 -39.99
CA VAL A 355 5.24 23.70 -40.67
C VAL A 355 5.57 24.81 -41.67
N ALA A 356 4.59 25.27 -42.46
CA ALA A 356 4.78 26.37 -43.43
C ALA A 356 5.14 27.71 -42.76
N MET A 357 4.69 27.92 -41.51
CA MET A 357 5.08 29.07 -40.68
C MET A 357 6.46 28.92 -40.03
N GLY A 358 7.20 27.84 -40.31
CA GLY A 358 8.55 27.60 -39.79
C GLY A 358 8.59 26.99 -38.38
N ALA A 359 7.50 26.38 -37.90
CA ALA A 359 7.52 25.67 -36.62
C ALA A 359 8.47 24.46 -36.70
N SER A 360 9.31 24.27 -35.67
CA SER A 360 10.20 23.11 -35.60
C SER A 360 9.42 21.81 -35.41
N GLU A 361 9.97 20.69 -35.90
CA GLU A 361 9.38 19.35 -35.78
C GLU A 361 8.94 19.03 -34.33
N TRP A 362 9.78 19.34 -33.34
CA TRP A 362 9.47 19.18 -31.92
C TRP A 362 8.27 20.04 -31.48
N SER A 363 8.22 21.30 -31.92
CA SER A 363 7.09 22.19 -31.63
C SER A 363 5.81 21.65 -32.25
N VAL A 364 5.88 21.14 -33.48
CA VAL A 364 4.75 20.52 -34.17
C VAL A 364 4.24 19.30 -33.43
N MET A 365 5.14 18.38 -33.05
CA MET A 365 4.79 17.19 -32.29
C MET A 365 4.14 17.54 -30.94
N MET A 366 4.76 18.41 -30.14
CA MET A 366 4.34 18.64 -28.75
C MET A 366 3.18 19.62 -28.60
N LYS A 367 3.07 20.63 -29.47
CA LYS A 367 2.04 21.68 -29.34
C LYS A 367 0.84 21.47 -30.24
N HIS A 368 1.00 20.79 -31.38
CA HIS A 368 -0.06 20.65 -32.37
C HIS A 368 -0.59 19.22 -32.47
N ILE A 369 0.28 18.21 -32.51
CA ILE A 369 -0.15 16.81 -32.69
C ILE A 369 -0.51 16.14 -31.36
N LEU A 370 0.44 16.08 -30.42
CA LEU A 370 0.30 15.33 -29.17
C LEU A 370 -0.99 15.67 -28.39
N PRO A 371 -1.34 16.95 -28.15
CA PRO A 371 -2.55 17.27 -27.38
C PRO A 371 -3.84 16.72 -28.01
N ASN A 372 -3.90 16.64 -29.35
CA ASN A 372 -5.03 16.10 -30.09
C ASN A 372 -5.01 14.56 -30.12
N SER A 373 -3.83 13.96 -30.17
CA SER A 373 -3.63 12.50 -30.14
C SER A 373 -3.83 11.87 -28.75
N LEU A 374 -3.86 12.65 -27.67
CA LEU A 374 -4.08 12.14 -26.30
C LEU A 374 -5.55 11.77 -26.00
N VAL A 375 -6.49 12.24 -26.81
CA VAL A 375 -7.94 12.05 -26.58
C VAL A 375 -8.34 10.58 -26.45
N PRO A 376 -7.91 9.67 -27.35
CA PRO A 376 -8.19 8.24 -27.21
C PRO A 376 -7.46 7.60 -26.03
N LEU A 377 -6.25 8.06 -25.68
CA LEU A 377 -5.49 7.48 -24.55
C LEU A 377 -6.19 7.75 -23.22
N VAL A 378 -6.65 8.98 -23.01
CA VAL A 378 -7.43 9.33 -21.81
C VAL A 378 -8.69 8.48 -21.71
N THR A 379 -9.29 8.16 -22.85
CA THR A 379 -10.47 7.31 -22.95
C THR A 379 -10.19 5.85 -22.56
N PHE A 380 -9.02 5.31 -22.91
CA PHE A 380 -8.64 3.93 -22.57
C PHE A 380 -7.96 3.77 -21.21
N ALA A 381 -7.49 4.86 -20.60
CA ALA A 381 -6.72 4.83 -19.35
C ALA A 381 -7.39 4.02 -18.22
N PRO A 382 -8.69 4.19 -17.92
CA PRO A 382 -9.31 3.43 -16.84
C PRO A 382 -9.38 1.91 -17.12
N PHE A 383 -9.54 1.50 -18.38
CA PHE A 383 -9.52 0.08 -18.75
C PHE A 383 -8.11 -0.51 -18.67
N ASN A 384 -7.09 0.28 -18.98
CA ASN A 384 -5.70 -0.14 -18.77
C ASN A 384 -5.41 -0.38 -17.29
N VAL A 385 -5.86 0.52 -16.40
CA VAL A 385 -5.77 0.34 -14.94
C VAL A 385 -6.44 -0.97 -14.50
N VAL A 386 -7.64 -1.28 -15.01
CA VAL A 386 -8.33 -2.56 -14.73
C VAL A 386 -7.48 -3.76 -15.16
N GLY A 387 -6.96 -3.73 -16.38
CA GLY A 387 -6.08 -4.78 -16.90
C GLY A 387 -4.85 -4.97 -16.03
N THR A 388 -4.20 -3.89 -15.59
CA THR A 388 -3.00 -3.94 -14.76
C THR A 388 -3.28 -4.44 -13.33
N ILE A 389 -4.41 -4.06 -12.73
CA ILE A 389 -4.85 -4.66 -11.45
C ILE A 389 -5.02 -6.17 -11.63
N GLY A 390 -5.70 -6.59 -12.70
CA GLY A 390 -5.88 -8.00 -13.02
C GLY A 390 -4.54 -8.73 -13.19
N SER A 391 -3.58 -8.14 -13.89
CA SER A 391 -2.24 -8.70 -14.05
C SER A 391 -1.52 -8.91 -12.73
N LEU A 392 -1.54 -7.92 -11.82
CA LEU A 392 -0.92 -8.05 -10.51
C LEU A 392 -1.58 -9.15 -9.69
N VAL A 393 -2.92 -9.14 -9.60
CA VAL A 393 -3.68 -10.16 -8.85
C VAL A 393 -3.42 -11.55 -9.41
N SER A 394 -3.28 -11.69 -10.73
CA SER A 394 -2.99 -12.96 -11.39
C SER A 394 -1.58 -13.46 -11.05
N LEU A 395 -0.58 -12.57 -11.04
CA LEU A 395 0.78 -12.92 -10.64
C LEU A 395 0.86 -13.31 -9.16
N ASP A 396 0.19 -12.54 -8.30
CA ASP A 396 0.10 -12.83 -6.87
C ASP A 396 -0.54 -14.20 -6.61
N TYR A 397 -1.65 -14.50 -7.29
CA TYR A 397 -2.34 -15.79 -7.20
C TYR A 397 -1.45 -16.96 -7.67
N LEU A 398 -0.63 -16.75 -8.71
CA LEU A 398 0.29 -17.76 -9.23
C LEU A 398 1.58 -17.90 -8.40
N GLY A 399 1.79 -17.05 -7.39
CA GLY A 399 2.99 -17.04 -6.56
C GLY A 399 4.21 -16.34 -7.17
N PHE A 400 4.03 -15.61 -8.26
CA PHE A 400 5.10 -14.83 -8.94
C PHE A 400 4.97 -13.31 -8.74
N GLY A 401 4.01 -12.90 -7.92
CA GLY A 401 3.71 -11.51 -7.61
C GLY A 401 4.46 -10.99 -6.39
N MET A 402 3.79 -10.20 -5.56
CA MET A 402 4.36 -9.51 -4.40
C MET A 402 5.04 -10.48 -3.42
N PRO A 403 6.06 -10.02 -2.67
CA PRO A 403 6.72 -10.84 -1.66
C PRO A 403 5.75 -11.36 -0.61
N VAL A 404 6.01 -12.58 -0.11
CA VAL A 404 5.26 -13.20 0.98
C VAL A 404 5.16 -12.26 2.20
N GLY A 405 3.99 -12.22 2.84
CA GLY A 405 3.69 -11.30 3.93
C GLY A 405 3.27 -9.89 3.48
N THR A 406 3.26 -9.62 2.17
CA THR A 406 2.66 -8.40 1.63
C THR A 406 1.15 -8.60 1.48
N PRO A 407 0.32 -7.64 1.91
CA PRO A 407 -1.12 -7.66 1.65
C PRO A 407 -1.42 -7.73 0.15
N SER A 408 -2.09 -8.80 -0.28
CA SER A 408 -2.38 -9.04 -1.70
C SER A 408 -3.73 -9.73 -1.89
N TRP A 409 -4.52 -9.21 -2.83
CA TRP A 409 -5.77 -9.87 -3.23
C TRP A 409 -5.54 -11.21 -3.92
N GLY A 410 -4.46 -11.36 -4.70
CA GLY A 410 -4.16 -12.63 -5.35
C GLY A 410 -3.71 -13.72 -4.37
N ALA A 411 -2.91 -13.35 -3.36
CA ALA A 411 -2.54 -14.27 -2.30
C ALA A 411 -3.76 -14.74 -1.48
N LEU A 412 -4.69 -13.82 -1.16
CA LEU A 412 -5.96 -14.17 -0.50
C LEU A 412 -6.83 -15.10 -1.37
N LEU A 413 -6.83 -14.92 -2.70
CA LEU A 413 -7.53 -15.82 -3.63
C LEU A 413 -6.90 -17.23 -3.64
N ASP A 414 -5.57 -17.34 -3.65
CA ASP A 414 -4.86 -18.63 -3.60
C ASP A 414 -5.18 -19.38 -2.28
N GLN A 415 -5.08 -18.69 -1.14
CA GLN A 415 -5.50 -19.24 0.16
C GLN A 415 -6.99 -19.61 0.15
N GLY A 416 -7.85 -18.74 -0.36
CA GLY A 416 -9.29 -18.98 -0.45
C GLY A 416 -9.64 -20.23 -1.25
N MET A 417 -8.90 -20.52 -2.33
CA MET A 417 -9.05 -21.75 -3.11
C MET A 417 -8.66 -23.00 -2.31
N LYS A 418 -7.59 -22.94 -1.51
CA LYS A 418 -7.15 -24.06 -0.65
C LYS A 418 -8.17 -24.39 0.44
N TYR A 419 -8.83 -23.38 1.01
CA TYR A 419 -9.74 -23.52 2.14
C TYR A 419 -11.23 -23.42 1.79
N LEU A 420 -11.58 -23.43 0.49
CA LEU A 420 -12.93 -23.19 -0.04
C LEU A 420 -14.03 -23.98 0.69
N LYS A 421 -13.77 -25.25 0.99
CA LYS A 421 -14.76 -26.16 1.60
C LYS A 421 -15.13 -25.78 3.04
N TYR A 422 -14.18 -25.23 3.81
CA TYR A 422 -14.35 -24.98 5.24
C TYR A 422 -14.50 -23.49 5.57
N TYR A 423 -13.86 -22.62 4.77
CA TYR A 423 -13.80 -21.18 4.96
C TYR A 423 -14.05 -20.43 3.64
N PRO A 424 -15.27 -20.52 3.09
CA PRO A 424 -15.60 -19.90 1.80
C PRO A 424 -15.50 -18.36 1.83
N HIS A 425 -15.54 -17.73 3.01
CA HIS A 425 -15.37 -16.28 3.14
C HIS A 425 -13.99 -15.81 2.65
N LEU A 426 -12.95 -16.65 2.73
CA LEU A 426 -11.59 -16.30 2.31
C LEU A 426 -11.47 -16.05 0.81
N ILE A 427 -12.23 -16.78 -0.02
CA ILE A 427 -12.25 -16.51 -1.47
C ILE A 427 -13.24 -15.41 -1.82
N LEU A 428 -14.40 -15.37 -1.15
CA LEU A 428 -15.47 -14.44 -1.48
C LEU A 428 -15.07 -12.98 -1.20
N THR A 429 -14.31 -12.75 -0.12
CA THR A 429 -13.90 -11.40 0.29
C THR A 429 -13.01 -10.68 -0.73
N PRO A 430 -11.86 -11.21 -1.17
CA PRO A 430 -11.06 -10.58 -2.23
C PRO A 430 -11.80 -10.59 -3.57
N SER A 431 -12.61 -11.62 -3.88
CA SER A 431 -13.37 -11.68 -5.14
C SER A 431 -14.39 -10.56 -5.27
N ILE A 432 -15.18 -10.32 -4.21
CA ILE A 432 -16.18 -9.25 -4.19
C ILE A 432 -15.50 -7.89 -4.21
N ALA A 433 -14.43 -7.69 -3.42
CA ALA A 433 -13.69 -6.44 -3.41
C ALA A 433 -13.08 -6.11 -4.78
N MET A 434 -12.48 -7.11 -5.45
CA MET A 434 -11.96 -6.99 -6.80
C MET A 434 -13.09 -6.67 -7.79
N ALA A 435 -14.19 -7.43 -7.78
CA ALA A 435 -15.32 -7.21 -8.68
C ALA A 435 -15.90 -5.80 -8.54
N VAL A 436 -16.14 -5.33 -7.31
CA VAL A 436 -16.64 -3.96 -7.04
C VAL A 436 -15.65 -2.91 -7.52
N THR A 437 -14.36 -3.07 -7.21
CA THR A 437 -13.32 -2.10 -7.59
C THR A 437 -13.19 -2.02 -9.11
N LEU A 438 -13.04 -3.16 -9.79
CA LEU A 438 -12.92 -3.21 -11.24
C LEU A 438 -14.18 -2.66 -11.92
N PHE A 439 -15.36 -3.02 -11.43
CA PHE A 439 -16.62 -2.47 -11.93
C PHE A 439 -16.67 -0.94 -11.81
N MET A 440 -16.28 -0.38 -10.66
CA MET A 440 -16.23 1.07 -10.47
C MET A 440 -15.24 1.72 -11.44
N VAL A 441 -14.04 1.17 -11.62
CA VAL A 441 -13.05 1.70 -12.55
C VAL A 441 -13.53 1.61 -14.00
N VAL A 442 -14.23 0.53 -14.39
CA VAL A 442 -14.87 0.42 -15.71
C VAL A 442 -15.94 1.50 -15.90
N MET A 443 -16.78 1.77 -14.89
CA MET A 443 -17.77 2.85 -14.96
C MET A 443 -17.13 4.24 -15.13
N ILE A 444 -15.96 4.47 -14.51
CA ILE A 444 -15.15 5.68 -14.76
C ILE A 444 -14.71 5.71 -16.22
N GLY A 445 -14.19 4.59 -16.74
CA GLY A 445 -13.78 4.43 -18.15
C GLY A 445 -14.88 4.76 -19.15
N GLU A 446 -16.06 4.17 -18.97
CA GLU A 446 -17.22 4.43 -19.83
C GLU A 446 -17.65 5.90 -19.78
N ALA A 447 -17.66 6.53 -18.61
CA ALA A 447 -18.01 7.94 -18.50
C ALA A 447 -16.95 8.88 -19.10
N VAL A 448 -15.65 8.56 -18.94
CA VAL A 448 -14.57 9.31 -19.60
C VAL A 448 -14.70 9.15 -21.12
N ARG A 449 -14.87 7.92 -21.61
CA ARG A 449 -15.11 7.64 -23.03
C ARG A 449 -16.27 8.44 -23.61
N GLU A 450 -17.41 8.39 -22.94
CA GLU A 450 -18.62 9.09 -23.37
C GLU A 450 -18.46 10.61 -23.32
N ALA A 451 -17.79 11.14 -22.28
CA ALA A 451 -17.51 12.56 -22.18
C ALA A 451 -16.57 13.08 -23.28
N PHE A 452 -15.66 12.21 -23.74
CA PHE A 452 -14.65 12.51 -24.75
C PHE A 452 -15.08 12.15 -26.18
N ASP A 453 -16.23 11.48 -26.37
CA ASP A 453 -16.77 11.15 -27.69
C ASP A 453 -17.11 12.42 -28.51
N PRO A 454 -16.45 12.65 -29.66
CA PRO A 454 -16.68 13.82 -30.50
C PRO A 454 -18.03 13.83 -31.23
N LYS A 455 -18.73 12.69 -31.38
CA LYS A 455 -19.96 12.58 -32.20
C LYS A 455 -21.13 13.43 -31.72
N VAL A 456 -21.17 13.80 -30.44
CA VAL A 456 -22.25 14.62 -29.88
C VAL A 456 -22.14 16.10 -30.27
N PHE A 457 -20.97 16.54 -30.75
CA PHE A 457 -20.74 17.93 -31.18
C PHE A 457 -20.81 18.12 -32.71
N SER A 458 -21.04 17.06 -33.48
CA SER A 458 -21.33 17.16 -34.91
C SER A 458 -22.73 17.74 -35.09
N ARG A 459 -22.81 19.06 -35.33
CA ARG A 459 -24.04 19.73 -35.80
C ARG A 459 -24.38 19.42 -37.26
N LEU A 460 -23.61 18.56 -37.93
CA LEU A 460 -23.95 18.04 -39.25
C LEU A 460 -24.93 16.88 -39.04
N ARG A 461 -26.22 17.21 -39.02
CA ARG A 461 -27.31 16.29 -39.26
C ARG A 461 -28.12 16.78 -40.45
#